data_AF-A0A7W0EUU3-F1
#
_entry.id   AF-A0A7W0EUU3-F1
#
_cell.length_a   1.000
_cell.length_b   1.000
_cell.length_c   1.000
_cell.angle_alpha   90.00
_cell.angle_beta   90.00
_cell.angle_gamma   90.00
#
_symmetry.space_group_name_H-M   'P 1'
#
loop_
_entity.id
_entity.type
_entity.pdbx_description
1 polymer ?
#
loop_
_entity_poly.entity_id
_entity_poly.type
_entity_poly.pdbx_seq_one_letter_code
_entity_poly.pdbx_strand_id
1 'polypeptide(L)'
;MANVKTAISLEKQLFEKVNVMAKNLNISRSRLFSIAVQEYLKRCQNIELLDKINDAYDDIDGINSDIVTKMRPNHYKMVKDQW
;
A
#
# COMPACT_ATOMS: atom_id res chain seq x y z
N MET A 1 23.80 -0.85 6.23
CA MET A 1 23.09 -2.11 5.90
C MET A 1 23.72 -2.70 4.65
N ALA A 2 23.80 -4.03 4.56
CA ALA A 2 24.32 -4.70 3.38
C ALA A 2 23.32 -4.63 2.22
N ASN A 3 23.80 -4.33 1.01
CA ASN A 3 22.98 -4.35 -0.20
C ASN A 3 23.15 -5.69 -0.92
N VAL A 4 22.05 -6.34 -1.28
CA VAL A 4 22.04 -7.57 -2.08
C VAL A 4 21.75 -7.22 -3.55
N LYS A 5 22.56 -7.77 -4.47
CA LYS A 5 22.33 -7.62 -5.91
C LYS A 5 21.44 -8.75 -6.40
N THR A 6 20.39 -8.40 -7.13
CA THR A 6 19.46 -9.36 -7.74
C THR A 6 19.28 -9.00 -9.20
N ALA A 7 19.45 -9.98 -10.09
CA ALA A 7 19.06 -9.84 -11.49
C ALA A 7 17.56 -10.18 -11.62
N ILE A 8 16.79 -9.31 -12.25
CA ILE A 8 15.35 -9.48 -12.46
C ILE A 8 15.04 -9.37 -13.95
N SER A 9 14.14 -10.23 -14.43
CA SER A 9 13.57 -10.11 -15.76
C SER A 9 12.50 -9.02 -15.76
N LEU A 10 12.57 -8.12 -16.73
CA LEU A 10 11.60 -7.03 -16.90
C LEU A 10 11.26 -6.88 -18.37
N GLU A 11 10.01 -6.55 -18.66
CA GLU A 11 9.62 -6.15 -20.01
C GLU A 11 10.43 -4.92 -20.44
N LYS A 12 10.90 -4.93 -21.69
CA LYS A 12 11.74 -3.86 -22.24
C LYS A 12 11.07 -2.49 -22.12
N GLN A 13 9.78 -2.40 -22.39
CA GLN A 13 9.03 -1.14 -22.29
C GLN A 13 8.98 -0.60 -20.86
N LEU A 14 8.81 -1.48 -19.87
CA LEU A 14 8.83 -1.09 -18.46
C LEU A 14 10.23 -0.62 -18.04
N PHE A 15 11.28 -1.35 -18.46
CA PHE A 15 12.65 -0.96 -18.20
C PHE A 15 12.98 0.45 -18.69
N GLU A 16 12.56 0.80 -19.91
CA GLU A 16 12.80 2.15 -20.46
C GLU A 16 12.04 3.24 -19.67
N LYS A 17 10.79 2.98 -19.29
CA LYS A 17 10.01 3.90 -18.44
C LYS A 17 10.71 4.15 -17.10
N VAL A 18 11.18 3.09 -16.44
CA VAL A 18 11.93 3.18 -15.19
C VAL A 18 13.23 3.96 -15.38
N ASN A 19 13.93 3.75 -16.50
CA ASN A 19 15.19 4.44 -16.80
C ASN A 19 14.98 5.95 -16.98
N VAL A 20 13.95 6.36 -17.71
CA VAL A 20 13.57 7.77 -17.87
C VAL A 20 13.17 8.39 -16.54
N MET A 21 12.31 7.71 -15.77
CA MET A 21 11.86 8.20 -14.47
C MET A 21 13.01 8.38 -13.47
N ALA A 22 13.92 7.40 -13.39
CA ALA A 22 15.08 7.48 -12.51
C ALA A 22 15.98 8.67 -12.86
N LYS A 23 16.18 8.94 -14.16
CA LYS A 23 16.91 10.13 -14.63
C LYS A 23 16.20 11.43 -14.24
N ASN A 24 14.89 11.53 -14.47
CA ASN A 24 14.10 12.72 -14.14
C ASN A 24 14.12 13.03 -12.64
N LEU A 25 14.12 11.98 -11.80
CA LEU A 25 14.20 12.10 -10.35
C LEU A 25 15.64 12.25 -9.82
N ASN A 26 16.65 12.17 -10.69
CA ASN A 26 18.07 12.18 -10.34
C ASN A 26 18.46 11.13 -9.28
N ILE A 27 17.93 9.91 -9.43
CA ILE A 27 18.24 8.77 -8.55
C ILE A 27 18.68 7.56 -9.37
N SER A 28 19.33 6.59 -8.72
CA SER A 28 19.65 5.34 -9.39
C SER A 28 18.38 4.51 -9.65
N ARG A 29 18.40 3.69 -10.70
CA ARG A 29 17.35 2.71 -10.97
C ARG A 29 17.11 1.79 -9.78
N SER A 30 18.18 1.32 -9.12
CA SER A 30 18.06 0.49 -7.92
C SER A 30 17.33 1.20 -6.78
N ARG A 31 17.60 2.49 -6.57
CA ARG A 31 16.89 3.31 -5.57
C ARG A 31 15.41 3.45 -5.91
N LEU A 32 15.09 3.71 -7.18
CA LEU A 32 13.70 3.78 -7.64
C LEU A 32 12.96 2.46 -7.39
N PHE A 33 13.58 1.32 -7.72
CA PHE A 33 13.02 -0.01 -7.41
C PHE A 33 12.83 -0.23 -5.90
N SER A 34 13.80 0.14 -5.06
CA SER A 34 13.65 0.00 -3.61
C SER A 34 12.47 0.80 -3.08
N ILE A 35 12.29 2.06 -3.54
CA ILE A 35 11.15 2.89 -3.16
C ILE A 35 9.83 2.25 -3.60
N ALA A 36 9.75 1.80 -4.86
CA ALA A 36 8.55 1.19 -5.40
C ALA A 36 8.16 -0.10 -4.65
N VAL A 37 9.14 -0.96 -4.36
CA VAL A 37 8.90 -2.21 -3.62
C VAL A 37 8.49 -1.92 -2.17
N GLN A 38 9.12 -0.96 -1.49
CA GLN A 38 8.72 -0.56 -0.14
C GLN A 38 7.28 -0.07 -0.09
N GLU A 39 6.90 0.78 -1.04
CA GLU A 39 5.53 1.30 -1.14
C GLU A 39 4.53 0.19 -1.45
N TYR A 40 4.87 -0.74 -2.35
CA TYR A 40 4.02 -1.88 -2.66
C TYR A 40 3.81 -2.80 -1.45
N LEU A 41 4.89 -3.15 -0.74
CA LEU A 41 4.81 -3.97 0.47
C LEU A 41 3.96 -3.31 1.55
N LYS A 42 4.09 -2.00 1.74
CA LYS A 42 3.25 -1.25 2.68
C LYS A 42 1.77 -1.34 2.32
N ARG A 43 1.42 -1.24 1.03
CA ARG A 43 0.04 -1.39 0.56
C ARG A 43 -0.50 -2.80 0.81
N CYS A 44 0.30 -3.83 0.54
CA CYS A 44 -0.08 -5.22 0.83
C CYS A 44 -0.31 -5.44 2.34
N GLN A 45 0.56 -4.92 3.19
CA GLN A 45 0.40 -4.98 4.65
C GLN A 45 -0.86 -4.29 5.14
N ASN A 46 -1.22 -3.15 4.54
CA ASN A 46 -2.46 -2.45 4.90
C ASN A 46 -3.71 -3.26 4.53
N ILE A 47 -3.69 -3.96 3.38
CA ILE A 47 -4.79 -4.84 2.97
C ILE A 47 -4.89 -6.02 3.95
N GLU A 48 -3.77 -6.69 4.25
CA GLU A 48 -3.74 -7.80 5.21
C GLU A 48 -4.22 -7.37 6.61
N LEU A 49 -3.84 -6.17 7.05
CA LEU A 49 -4.32 -5.63 8.31
C LEU A 49 -5.83 -5.40 8.30
N LEU A 50 -6.37 -4.86 7.20
CA LEU A 50 -7.81 -4.66 7.05
C LEU A 50 -8.57 -5.98 7.09
N ASP A 51 -8.07 -7.01 6.41
CA ASP A 51 -8.67 -8.35 6.41
C ASP A 51 -8.69 -8.93 7.83
N LYS A 52 -7.56 -8.86 8.56
CA LYS A 52 -7.49 -9.31 9.96
C LYS A 52 -8.43 -8.54 10.89
N ILE A 53 -8.63 -7.25 10.64
CA ILE A 53 -9.62 -6.46 11.38
C ILE A 53 -11.01 -7.03 11.08
N ASN A 54 -11.38 -7.18 9.82
CA ASN A 54 -12.69 -7.72 9.44
C ASN A 54 -12.93 -9.10 10.06
N ASP A 55 -11.95 -10.02 9.97
CA ASP A 55 -12.03 -11.35 10.58
C ASP A 55 -12.30 -11.29 12.09
N ALA A 56 -11.63 -10.38 12.81
CA ALA A 56 -11.83 -10.22 14.25
C ALA A 56 -13.23 -9.69 14.64
N TYR A 57 -13.93 -9.05 13.69
CA TYR A 57 -15.31 -8.57 13.89
C TYR A 57 -16.37 -9.54 13.36
N ASP A 58 -15.99 -10.57 12.58
CA ASP A 58 -16.91 -11.52 11.94
C ASP A 58 -17.65 -12.40 12.97
N ASP A 59 -16.98 -12.75 14.09
CA ASP A 59 -17.57 -13.53 15.19
C ASP A 59 -18.57 -12.73 16.06
N ILE A 60 -18.72 -11.42 15.83
CA ILE A 60 -19.57 -10.53 16.64
C ILE A 60 -20.91 -10.27 15.93
N ASP A 61 -21.58 -11.35 15.55
CA ASP A 61 -22.93 -11.30 15.03
C ASP A 61 -23.93 -10.95 16.15
N GLY A 62 -24.37 -9.70 16.17
CA GLY A 62 -25.60 -9.27 16.87
C GLY A 62 -25.49 -8.13 17.86
N ILE A 63 -24.29 -7.71 18.30
CA ILE A 63 -24.14 -6.64 19.32
C ILE A 63 -23.70 -5.29 18.71
N ASN A 64 -23.08 -5.30 17.52
CA ASN A 64 -22.34 -4.14 16.99
C ASN A 64 -23.09 -3.20 16.04
N SER A 65 -24.35 -3.49 15.65
CA SER A 65 -25.07 -2.63 14.68
C SER A 65 -25.17 -1.18 15.15
N ASP A 66 -25.42 -0.97 16.44
CA ASP A 66 -25.68 0.36 16.98
C ASP A 66 -24.41 1.19 17.14
N ILE A 67 -23.31 0.55 17.57
CA ILE A 67 -22.01 1.21 17.76
C ILE A 67 -21.40 1.57 16.40
N VAL A 68 -21.42 0.64 15.44
CA VAL A 68 -20.92 0.87 14.07
C VAL A 68 -21.74 1.96 13.38
N THR A 69 -23.08 1.97 13.55
CA THR A 69 -23.95 3.01 12.98
C THR A 69 -23.63 4.40 13.57
N LYS A 70 -23.29 4.49 14.86
CA LYS A 70 -22.88 5.74 15.51
C LYS A 70 -21.48 6.21 15.10
N MET A 71 -20.57 5.30 14.76
CA MET A 71 -19.19 5.66 14.35
C MET A 71 -19.07 6.09 12.88
N ARG A 72 -19.90 5.54 11.97
CA ARG A 72 -19.86 5.83 10.52
C ARG A 72 -19.84 7.32 10.15
N PRO A 73 -20.69 8.21 10.73
CA PRO A 73 -20.71 9.63 10.35
C PRO A 73 -19.40 10.36 10.66
N ASN A 74 -18.75 10.00 11.77
CA ASN A 74 -17.48 10.61 12.18
C ASN A 74 -16.33 10.12 11.29
N HIS A 75 -16.31 8.82 10.97
CA HIS A 75 -15.33 8.28 10.03
C HIS A 75 -15.50 8.90 8.63
N TYR A 76 -16.73 8.99 8.12
CA TYR A 76 -17.00 9.65 6.83
C TYR A 76 -16.51 11.10 6.80
N LYS A 77 -16.76 11.88 7.86
CA LYS A 77 -16.25 13.27 7.96
C LYS A 77 -14.72 13.37 7.93
N MET A 78 -14.02 12.36 8.45
CA MET A 78 -12.55 12.35 8.50
C MET A 78 -11.94 12.02 7.13
N VAL A 79 -12.62 11.21 6.30
CA VAL A 79 -12.04 10.67 5.05
C VAL A 79 -12.60 11.36 3.79
N LYS A 80 -13.73 12.08 3.88
CA LYS A 80 -14.39 12.70 2.72
C LYS A 80 -13.53 13.68 1.91
N ASP A 81 -12.51 14.29 2.52
CA ASP A 81 -11.66 15.30 1.88
C ASP A 81 -10.26 14.74 1.51
N GLN A 82 -10.06 13.41 1.61
CA GLN A 82 -8.79 12.71 1.34
C GLN A 82 -8.68 12.14 -0.09
N TRP A 83 -9.63 12.44 -0.99
CA TRP A 83 -9.67 11.93 -2.37
C TRP A 83 -9.88 13.04 -3.39
#